data_AF-A0A1I6KLF8-F1
#
_entry.id   AF-A0A1I6KLF8-F1
#
_cell.length_a   1.000
_cell.length_b   1.000
_cell.length_c   1.000
_cell.angle_alpha   90.00
_cell.angle_beta   90.00
_cell.angle_gamma   90.00
#
_symmetry.space_group_name_H-M   'P 1'
#
loop_
_entity.id
_entity.type
_entity.pdbx_description
1 polymer ?
#
loop_
_entity_poly.entity_id
_entity_poly.type
_entity_poly.pdbx_seq_one_letter_code
_entity_poly.pdbx_strand_id
1 'polypeptide(L)'
;MVIYVVKPGDTITSIAQAYNVTAEQLITDNELTDPTNLVVGQTIVILNTAEGIPADSFGEMSINGYAYPFIDREVLTKTLPYLTYLTLFTYGFTEQGELIPIEDQEIINLARQNGVAPIMLISTLTEEGIFNNQLANTLLNNEQIQDTLINNILANMKAKNYYGLDIDFEYILPGDREAFAAFVTKVRERLNAEGYIVITALAPKTSGAQPGLLYESHDYPAIGEATNYALLMTYEWGYT
;
A
#
# COMPACT_ATOMS: atom_id res chain seq x y z
N MET A 1 4.31 -25.34 -15.94
CA MET A 1 2.93 -25.64 -15.50
C MET A 1 2.62 -27.10 -15.76
N VAL A 2 2.17 -27.84 -14.75
CA VAL A 2 1.76 -29.25 -14.87
C VAL A 2 0.31 -29.39 -14.44
N ILE A 3 -0.49 -30.21 -15.13
CA ILE A 3 -1.84 -30.60 -14.69
C ILE A 3 -1.74 -32.01 -14.14
N TYR A 4 -1.94 -32.15 -12.83
CA TYR A 4 -1.96 -33.42 -12.13
C TYR A 4 -3.40 -33.92 -11.95
N VAL A 5 -3.65 -35.21 -12.16
CA VAL A 5 -4.96 -35.83 -11.92
C VAL A 5 -4.89 -36.64 -10.63
N VAL A 6 -5.71 -36.28 -9.65
CA VAL A 6 -5.77 -36.89 -8.32
C VAL A 6 -6.02 -38.40 -8.42
N LYS A 7 -5.21 -39.18 -7.71
CA LYS A 7 -5.27 -40.64 -7.61
C LYS A 7 -5.76 -41.07 -6.23
N PRO A 8 -6.24 -42.31 -6.08
CA PRO A 8 -6.61 -42.84 -4.76
C PRO A 8 -5.47 -42.75 -3.76
N GLY A 9 -5.72 -42.11 -2.61
CA GLY A 9 -4.75 -41.93 -1.52
C GLY A 9 -3.92 -40.65 -1.60
N ASP A 10 -4.09 -39.83 -2.65
CA ASP A 10 -3.43 -38.54 -2.72
C ASP A 10 -3.98 -37.55 -1.69
N THR A 11 -3.08 -36.73 -1.17
CA THR A 11 -3.37 -35.57 -0.31
C THR A 11 -2.68 -34.35 -0.91
N ILE A 12 -3.12 -33.14 -0.54
CA ILE A 12 -2.42 -31.92 -0.97
C ILE A 12 -0.96 -31.95 -0.56
N THR A 13 -0.64 -32.40 0.65
CA THR A 13 0.74 -32.50 1.13
C THR A 13 1.57 -33.47 0.29
N SER A 14 1.03 -34.65 -0.06
CA SER A 14 1.78 -35.62 -0.86
C SER A 14 2.00 -35.15 -2.29
N ILE A 15 1.01 -34.48 -2.90
CA ILE A 15 1.17 -33.87 -4.23
C ILE A 15 2.20 -32.73 -4.16
N ALA A 16 2.08 -31.82 -3.19
CA ALA A 16 3.00 -30.69 -3.02
C ALA A 16 4.46 -31.16 -2.87
N GLN A 17 4.69 -32.17 -2.01
CA GLN A 17 6.00 -32.76 -1.81
C GLN A 17 6.56 -33.42 -3.08
N ALA A 18 5.73 -34.13 -3.85
CA ALA A 18 6.16 -34.80 -5.08
C ALA A 18 6.61 -33.80 -6.16
N TYR A 19 6.06 -32.58 -6.15
CA TYR A 19 6.35 -31.55 -7.13
C TYR A 19 7.23 -30.41 -6.60
N ASN A 20 7.73 -30.52 -5.37
CA ASN A 20 8.57 -29.52 -4.71
C ASN A 20 7.92 -28.11 -4.67
N VAL A 21 6.63 -28.07 -4.35
CA VAL A 21 5.86 -26.84 -4.08
C VAL A 21 5.29 -26.90 -2.66
N THR A 22 4.75 -25.79 -2.13
CA THR A 22 4.09 -25.82 -0.82
C THR A 22 2.64 -26.27 -0.93
N ALA A 23 2.11 -26.84 0.15
CA ALA A 23 0.69 -27.20 0.24
C ALA A 23 -0.21 -25.96 0.09
N GLU A 24 0.17 -24.86 0.73
CA GLU A 24 -0.53 -23.57 0.65
C GLU A 24 -0.59 -23.05 -0.79
N GLN A 25 0.54 -23.11 -1.52
CA GLN A 25 0.56 -22.74 -2.93
C GLN A 25 -0.43 -23.58 -3.75
N LEU A 26 -0.45 -24.91 -3.58
CA LEU A 26 -1.40 -25.75 -4.31
C LEU A 26 -2.86 -25.44 -3.99
N ILE A 27 -3.18 -25.15 -2.72
CA ILE A 27 -4.53 -24.80 -2.28
C ILE A 27 -4.97 -23.50 -2.95
N THR A 28 -4.11 -22.49 -2.92
CA THR A 28 -4.39 -21.16 -3.47
C THR A 28 -4.47 -21.18 -4.99
N ASP A 29 -3.49 -21.79 -5.68
CA ASP A 29 -3.43 -21.87 -7.16
C ASP A 29 -4.65 -22.61 -7.77
N ASN A 30 -5.35 -23.42 -6.97
CA ASN A 30 -6.48 -24.23 -7.41
C ASN A 30 -7.81 -23.85 -6.74
N GLU A 31 -7.83 -22.79 -5.93
CA GLU A 31 -9.01 -22.31 -5.20
C GLU A 31 -9.74 -23.43 -4.43
N LEU A 32 -8.99 -24.32 -3.77
CA LEU A 32 -9.56 -25.50 -3.11
C LEU A 32 -10.34 -25.11 -1.85
N THR A 33 -11.65 -25.33 -1.87
CA THR A 33 -12.55 -25.05 -0.74
C THR A 33 -12.48 -26.11 0.35
N ASP A 34 -12.17 -27.37 0.02
CA ASP A 34 -11.92 -28.46 0.95
C ASP A 34 -10.58 -29.14 0.62
N PRO A 35 -9.45 -28.58 1.07
CA PRO A 35 -8.12 -29.10 0.77
C PRO A 35 -7.82 -30.45 1.43
N THR A 36 -8.69 -30.91 2.33
CA THR A 36 -8.56 -32.20 3.02
C THR A 36 -9.26 -33.34 2.30
N ASN A 37 -10.12 -33.03 1.33
CA ASN A 37 -10.96 -34.01 0.65
C ASN A 37 -10.83 -33.91 -0.88
N LEU A 38 -9.73 -34.46 -1.41
CA LEU A 38 -9.52 -34.50 -2.85
C LEU A 38 -10.35 -35.60 -3.51
N VAL A 39 -10.97 -35.28 -4.64
CA VAL A 39 -11.77 -36.23 -5.41
C VAL A 39 -10.89 -36.92 -6.44
N VAL A 40 -10.89 -38.25 -6.47
CA VAL A 40 -10.17 -39.01 -7.51
C VAL A 40 -10.64 -38.58 -8.90
N GLY A 41 -9.70 -38.23 -9.77
CA GLY A 41 -9.98 -37.67 -11.10
C GLY A 41 -10.04 -36.13 -11.15
N GLN A 42 -10.04 -35.44 -10.00
CA GLN A 42 -9.91 -33.98 -9.94
C GLN A 42 -8.57 -33.54 -10.53
N THR A 43 -8.57 -32.44 -11.29
CA THR A 43 -7.36 -31.84 -11.83
C THR A 43 -6.81 -30.80 -10.86
N ILE A 44 -5.51 -30.87 -10.58
CA ILE A 44 -4.74 -29.91 -9.79
C ILE A 44 -3.69 -29.29 -10.72
N VAL A 45 -3.74 -27.98 -10.89
CA VAL A 45 -2.72 -27.17 -11.53
C VAL A 45 -1.54 -27.02 -10.58
N ILE A 46 -0.36 -27.34 -11.08
CA ILE A 46 0.91 -27.21 -10.36
C ILE A 46 1.75 -26.18 -11.10
N LEU A 47 1.86 -24.99 -10.50
CA LEU A 47 2.72 -23.92 -10.99
C LEU A 47 4.13 -24.13 -10.41
N ASN A 48 4.93 -24.93 -11.10
CA ASN A 48 6.37 -24.95 -10.85
C ASN A 48 6.95 -23.62 -11.34
N THR A 49 7.26 -22.73 -10.40
CA THR A 49 8.09 -21.54 -10.64
C THR A 49 9.52 -21.90 -11.04
N ALA A 50 9.88 -23.20 -10.93
CA ALA A 50 11.23 -23.74 -11.09
C ALA A 50 11.54 -24.41 -12.44
N GLU A 51 10.82 -24.13 -13.53
CA GLU A 51 11.32 -24.51 -14.88
C GLU A 51 12.09 -23.33 -15.51
N GLY A 52 13.39 -23.27 -15.18
CA GLY A 52 14.39 -22.51 -15.93
C GLY A 52 14.60 -21.05 -15.54
N ILE A 53 13.81 -20.50 -14.62
CA ILE A 53 14.04 -19.17 -14.05
C ILE A 53 14.34 -19.35 -12.56
N PRO A 54 15.60 -19.20 -12.12
CA PRO A 54 15.94 -19.16 -10.71
C PRO A 54 15.02 -18.21 -9.94
N ALA A 55 14.51 -18.60 -8.76
CA ALA A 55 13.57 -17.78 -7.98
C ALA A 55 14.10 -16.38 -7.62
N ASP A 56 15.42 -16.23 -7.64
CA ASP A 56 16.22 -15.01 -7.48
C ASP A 56 16.40 -14.18 -8.76
N SER A 57 15.88 -14.62 -9.91
CA SER A 57 16.06 -13.94 -11.21
C SER A 57 15.26 -12.65 -11.37
N PHE A 58 14.23 -12.45 -10.54
CA PHE A 58 13.34 -11.28 -10.64
C PHE A 58 13.73 -10.15 -9.67
N GLY A 59 14.79 -10.33 -8.88
CA GLY A 59 15.17 -9.41 -7.81
C GLY A 59 14.15 -9.38 -6.67
N GLU A 60 14.40 -8.52 -5.68
CA GLU A 60 13.40 -8.25 -4.63
C GLU A 60 12.30 -7.35 -5.18
N MET A 61 11.05 -7.78 -5.06
CA MET A 61 9.87 -7.00 -5.42
C MET A 61 9.10 -6.63 -4.16
N SER A 62 8.67 -5.37 -4.07
CA SER A 62 7.69 -4.94 -3.09
C SER A 62 6.36 -4.65 -3.78
N ILE A 63 5.26 -5.17 -3.23
CA ILE A 63 3.91 -5.01 -3.78
C ILE A 63 3.08 -4.25 -2.75
N ASN A 64 2.49 -3.12 -3.16
CA ASN A 64 1.56 -2.37 -2.34
C ASN A 64 0.12 -2.53 -2.86
N GLY A 65 -0.84 -2.69 -1.95
CA GLY A 65 -2.26 -2.65 -2.25
C GLY A 65 -2.95 -1.52 -1.50
N TYR A 66 -3.89 -0.83 -2.14
CA TYR A 66 -4.75 0.15 -1.49
C TYR A 66 -6.09 -0.48 -1.11
N ALA A 67 -6.58 -0.19 0.08
CA ALA A 67 -7.89 -0.65 0.52
C ALA A 67 -8.64 0.42 1.32
N TYR A 68 -9.96 0.47 1.14
CA TYR A 68 -10.86 1.21 2.01
C TYR A 68 -11.24 0.36 3.24
N PRO A 69 -11.61 0.99 4.37
CA PRO A 69 -12.20 0.32 5.54
C PRO A 69 -13.31 -0.69 5.22
N PHE A 70 -14.11 -0.40 4.20
CA PHE A 70 -15.25 -1.20 3.76
C PHE A 70 -14.89 -2.30 2.75
N ILE A 71 -13.60 -2.58 2.51
CA ILE A 71 -13.17 -3.69 1.64
C ILE A 71 -13.80 -5.02 2.08
N ASP A 72 -14.28 -5.79 1.11
CA ASP A 72 -14.77 -7.15 1.35
C ASP A 72 -13.68 -8.02 1.97
N ARG A 73 -14.02 -8.74 3.06
CA ARG A 73 -13.02 -9.49 3.84
C ARG A 73 -12.54 -10.76 3.13
N GLU A 74 -13.35 -11.34 2.25
CA GLU A 74 -12.92 -12.47 1.43
C GLU A 74 -11.90 -12.00 0.39
N VAL A 75 -12.19 -10.88 -0.30
CA VAL A 75 -11.26 -10.25 -1.24
C VAL A 75 -9.96 -9.88 -0.57
N LEU A 76 -10.02 -9.20 0.60
CA LEU A 76 -8.83 -8.83 1.36
C LEU A 76 -8.00 -10.08 1.72
N THR A 77 -8.63 -11.10 2.30
CA THR A 77 -7.93 -12.32 2.75
C THR A 77 -7.25 -13.05 1.59
N LYS A 78 -7.89 -13.13 0.42
CA LYS A 78 -7.31 -13.73 -0.79
C LYS A 78 -6.15 -12.91 -1.37
N THR A 79 -6.12 -11.60 -1.12
CA THR A 79 -5.12 -10.69 -1.69
C THR A 79 -3.87 -10.57 -0.80
N LEU A 80 -4.03 -10.57 0.53
CA LEU A 80 -2.94 -10.36 1.50
C LEU A 80 -1.67 -11.20 1.25
N PRO A 81 -1.74 -12.51 0.91
CA PRO A 81 -0.54 -13.32 0.67
C PRO A 81 0.38 -12.81 -0.44
N TYR A 82 -0.12 -11.94 -1.31
CA TYR A 82 0.61 -11.36 -2.44
C TYR A 82 1.13 -9.95 -2.17
N LEU A 83 0.88 -9.37 -0.99
CA LEU A 83 1.24 -8.00 -0.67
C LEU A 83 2.47 -7.94 0.24
N THR A 84 3.33 -6.95 -0.02
CA THR A 84 4.35 -6.49 0.94
C THR A 84 3.74 -5.44 1.87
N TYR A 85 2.98 -4.51 1.29
CA TYR A 85 2.34 -3.40 1.97
C TYR A 85 0.84 -3.37 1.70
N LEU A 86 0.07 -2.90 2.69
CA LEU A 86 -1.35 -2.58 2.54
C LEU A 86 -1.59 -1.15 3.02
N THR A 87 -1.79 -0.22 2.09
CA THR A 87 -2.13 1.17 2.38
C THR A 87 -3.63 1.34 2.61
N LEU A 88 -4.01 1.96 3.72
CA LEU A 88 -5.42 2.13 4.12
C LEU A 88 -5.91 3.55 3.88
N PHE A 89 -6.89 3.68 2.98
CA PHE A 89 -7.44 4.94 2.48
C PHE A 89 -8.65 5.39 3.31
N THR A 90 -8.75 6.62 3.78
CA THR A 90 -7.69 7.62 4.01
C THR A 90 -7.97 8.29 5.35
N TYR A 91 -6.93 8.65 6.10
CA TYR A 91 -7.11 9.67 7.13
C TYR A 91 -7.18 11.04 6.48
N GLY A 92 -8.05 11.89 7.01
CA GLY A 92 -8.01 13.33 6.77
C GLY A 92 -7.41 14.05 7.97
N PHE A 93 -7.38 15.37 7.92
CA PHE A 93 -7.01 16.20 9.06
C PHE A 93 -7.74 17.55 9.03
N THR A 94 -7.90 18.15 10.20
CA THR A 94 -8.51 19.48 10.37
C THR A 94 -7.50 20.60 10.12
N GLU A 95 -7.97 21.85 10.02
CA GLU A 95 -7.11 23.03 9.92
C GLU A 95 -6.16 23.22 11.12
N GLN A 96 -6.38 22.50 12.23
CA GLN A 96 -5.52 22.53 13.41
C GLN A 96 -4.53 21.36 13.48
N GLY A 97 -4.57 20.44 12.51
CA GLY A 97 -3.70 19.25 12.46
C GLY A 97 -4.23 18.05 13.25
N GLU A 98 -5.49 18.09 13.71
CA GLU A 98 -6.14 16.92 14.31
C GLU A 98 -6.55 15.92 13.24
N LEU A 99 -6.30 14.62 13.47
CA LEU A 99 -6.64 13.56 12.53
C LEU A 99 -8.15 13.32 12.49
N ILE A 100 -8.66 13.12 11.27
CA ILE A 100 -10.01 12.58 11.02
C ILE A 100 -9.84 11.06 10.86
N PRO A 101 -10.34 10.24 11.81
CA PRO A 101 -10.02 8.82 11.86
C PRO A 101 -10.84 7.98 10.88
N ILE A 102 -10.38 6.74 10.67
CA ILE A 102 -11.11 5.68 9.94
C ILE A 102 -11.17 4.38 10.75
N GLU A 103 -12.12 3.51 10.38
CA GLU A 103 -12.33 2.19 10.98
C GLU A 103 -11.45 1.11 10.34
N ASP A 104 -10.20 0.98 10.78
CA ASP A 104 -9.17 0.17 10.11
C ASP A 104 -8.49 -0.88 11.00
N GLN A 105 -8.76 -0.91 12.32
CA GLN A 105 -7.97 -1.70 13.27
C GLN A 105 -8.05 -3.22 12.97
N GLU A 106 -9.23 -3.68 12.54
CA GLU A 106 -9.44 -5.06 12.11
C GLU A 106 -8.56 -5.39 10.89
N ILE A 107 -8.50 -4.50 9.90
CA ILE A 107 -7.74 -4.68 8.66
C ILE A 107 -6.23 -4.66 8.96
N ILE A 108 -5.78 -3.75 9.83
CA ILE A 108 -4.39 -3.71 10.30
C ILE A 108 -4.01 -5.04 10.94
N ASN A 109 -4.87 -5.59 11.80
CA ASN A 109 -4.62 -6.87 12.45
C ASN A 109 -4.53 -8.02 11.43
N LEU A 110 -5.45 -8.06 10.46
CA LEU A 110 -5.44 -9.07 9.39
C LEU A 110 -4.17 -8.97 8.54
N ALA A 111 -3.75 -7.76 8.15
CA ALA A 111 -2.51 -7.55 7.40
C ALA A 111 -1.30 -8.08 8.17
N ARG A 112 -1.15 -7.69 9.45
CA ARG A 112 -0.05 -8.14 10.31
C ARG A 112 -0.03 -9.66 10.51
N GLN A 113 -1.19 -10.29 10.69
CA GLN A 113 -1.29 -11.75 10.84
C GLN A 113 -0.84 -12.50 9.58
N ASN A 114 -0.95 -11.89 8.41
CA ASN A 114 -0.51 -12.45 7.12
C ASN A 114 0.89 -11.95 6.70
N GLY A 115 1.65 -11.32 7.60
CA GLY A 115 3.00 -10.83 7.31
C GLY A 115 3.04 -9.58 6.41
N VAL A 116 1.90 -8.92 6.19
CA VAL A 116 1.79 -7.70 5.38
C VAL A 116 1.97 -6.47 6.25
N ALA A 117 2.75 -5.49 5.78
CA ALA A 117 3.01 -4.25 6.49
C ALA A 117 1.91 -3.20 6.22
N PRO A 118 1.06 -2.85 7.20
CA PRO A 118 0.04 -1.82 7.02
C PRO A 118 0.68 -0.43 6.92
N ILE A 119 0.24 0.37 5.95
CA ILE A 119 0.66 1.75 5.74
C ILE A 119 -0.54 2.67 5.99
N MET A 120 -0.34 3.69 6.83
CA MET A 120 -1.34 4.73 7.09
C MET A 120 -1.30 5.71 5.91
N LEU A 121 -2.44 6.09 5.33
CA LEU A 121 -2.48 7.15 4.33
C LEU A 121 -3.04 8.44 4.92
N ILE A 122 -2.40 9.56 4.64
CA ILE A 122 -2.89 10.90 4.95
C ILE A 122 -3.08 11.69 3.64
N SER A 123 -4.23 12.34 3.51
CA SER A 123 -4.56 13.15 2.35
C SER A 123 -5.20 14.47 2.76
N THR A 124 -5.31 15.39 1.80
CA THR A 124 -6.04 16.67 1.95
C THR A 124 -7.52 16.55 1.60
N LEU A 125 -8.05 15.31 1.58
CA LEU A 125 -9.47 15.03 1.40
C LEU A 125 -10.26 15.50 2.64
N THR A 126 -11.33 16.26 2.42
CA THR A 126 -12.27 16.65 3.47
C THR A 126 -13.24 15.50 3.79
N GLU A 127 -14.09 15.67 4.81
CA GLU A 127 -15.16 14.71 5.13
C GLU A 127 -16.11 14.47 3.94
N GLU A 128 -16.23 15.43 3.03
CA GLU A 128 -17.01 15.32 1.79
C GLU A 128 -16.28 14.60 0.65
N GLY A 129 -15.04 14.15 0.86
CA GLY A 129 -14.24 13.42 -0.13
C GLY A 129 -13.72 14.31 -1.27
N ILE A 130 -13.53 15.62 -1.02
CA ILE A 130 -12.96 16.56 -1.98
C ILE A 130 -11.58 17.01 -1.50
N PHE A 131 -10.58 17.00 -2.39
CA PHE A 131 -9.26 17.56 -2.10
C PHE A 131 -9.32 19.07 -1.87
N ASN A 132 -8.75 19.53 -0.76
CA ASN A 132 -8.80 20.94 -0.36
C ASN A 132 -7.41 21.60 -0.40
N ASN A 133 -7.19 22.38 -1.47
CA ASN A 133 -5.93 23.10 -1.68
C ASN A 133 -5.66 24.15 -0.60
N GLN A 134 -6.71 24.71 0.00
CA GLN A 134 -6.58 25.70 1.07
C GLN A 134 -6.12 25.04 2.38
N LEU A 135 -6.59 23.83 2.66
CA LEU A 135 -6.12 23.02 3.78
C LEU A 135 -4.63 22.68 3.60
N ALA A 136 -4.24 22.25 2.39
CA ALA A 136 -2.85 22.01 2.04
C ALA A 136 -2.00 23.27 2.24
N ASN A 137 -2.40 24.40 1.66
CA ASN A 137 -1.69 25.68 1.78
C ASN A 137 -1.52 26.10 3.25
N THR A 138 -2.58 26.00 4.05
CA THR A 138 -2.56 26.36 5.47
C THR A 138 -1.57 25.50 6.26
N LEU A 139 -1.59 24.18 6.04
CA LEU A 139 -0.65 23.24 6.65
C LEU A 139 0.80 23.52 6.23
N LEU A 140 1.05 23.64 4.92
CA LEU A 140 2.40 23.77 4.37
C LEU A 140 3.09 25.08 4.79
N ASN A 141 2.32 26.11 5.13
CA ASN A 141 2.83 27.42 5.54
C ASN A 141 2.74 27.69 7.06
N ASN A 142 2.40 26.68 7.89
CA ASN A 142 2.29 26.85 9.34
C ASN A 142 2.99 25.73 10.11
N GLU A 143 4.15 26.07 10.69
CA GLU A 143 5.00 25.11 11.40
C GLU A 143 4.32 24.46 12.61
N GLN A 144 3.48 25.21 13.33
CA GLN A 144 2.75 24.70 14.49
C GLN A 144 1.73 23.62 14.08
N ILE A 145 0.99 23.86 12.99
CA ILE A 145 0.01 22.89 12.48
C ILE A 145 0.73 21.62 11.97
N GLN A 146 1.88 21.79 11.30
CA GLN A 146 2.70 20.64 10.88
C GLN A 146 3.15 19.81 12.08
N ASP A 147 3.62 20.44 13.15
CA ASP A 147 4.06 19.72 14.35
C ASP A 147 2.90 18.98 15.02
N THR A 148 1.73 19.62 15.14
CA THR A 148 0.53 18.97 15.68
C THR A 148 0.15 17.74 14.84
N LEU A 149 0.06 17.89 13.52
CA LEU A 149 -0.28 16.79 12.62
C LEU A 149 0.72 15.63 12.70
N ILE A 150 2.03 15.93 12.65
CA ILE A 150 3.07 14.90 12.73
C ILE A 150 3.02 14.16 14.07
N ASN A 151 2.78 14.87 15.18
CA ASN A 151 2.65 14.25 16.50
C ASN A 151 1.44 13.32 16.56
N ASN A 152 0.30 13.74 16.00
CA ASN A 152 -0.92 12.95 15.94
C ASN A 152 -0.76 11.70 15.05
N ILE A 153 -0.09 11.83 13.90
CA ILE A 153 0.27 10.71 13.02
C ILE A 153 1.12 9.70 13.78
N LEU A 154 2.21 10.13 14.42
CA LEU A 154 3.10 9.24 15.18
C LEU A 154 2.36 8.51 16.31
N ALA A 155 1.53 9.22 17.07
CA ALA A 155 0.74 8.63 18.15
C ALA A 155 -0.22 7.56 17.62
N ASN A 156 -0.94 7.87 16.54
CA ASN A 156 -1.89 6.94 15.91
C ASN A 156 -1.18 5.70 15.31
N MET A 157 -0.09 5.92 14.56
CA MET A 157 0.70 4.85 13.95
C MET A 157 1.24 3.88 15.00
N LYS A 158 1.77 4.41 16.10
CA LYS A 158 2.27 3.62 17.22
C LYS A 158 1.16 2.84 17.92
N ALA A 159 0.03 3.49 18.20
CA ALA A 159 -1.09 2.86 18.89
C ALA A 159 -1.69 1.70 18.09
N LYS A 160 -1.77 1.83 16.76
CA LYS A 160 -2.47 0.88 15.88
C LYS A 160 -1.54 -0.11 15.20
N ASN A 161 -0.23 0.01 15.42
CA ASN A 161 0.81 -0.85 14.85
C ASN A 161 0.93 -0.72 13.32
N TYR A 162 0.91 0.51 12.81
CA TYR A 162 1.29 0.81 11.43
C TYR A 162 2.80 0.62 11.20
N TYR A 163 3.20 0.42 9.95
CA TYR A 163 4.59 0.26 9.53
C TYR A 163 5.18 1.52 8.89
N GLY A 164 4.34 2.37 8.30
CA GLY A 164 4.76 3.57 7.62
C GLY A 164 3.59 4.48 7.29
N LEU A 165 3.91 5.62 6.69
CA LEU A 165 2.97 6.64 6.25
C LEU A 165 3.06 6.80 4.72
N ASP A 166 1.93 6.92 4.05
CA ASP A 166 1.79 7.40 2.69
C ASP A 166 1.18 8.81 2.70
N ILE A 167 1.85 9.76 2.06
CA ILE A 167 1.39 11.15 1.92
C ILE A 167 0.80 11.31 0.52
N ASP A 168 -0.52 11.48 0.46
CA ASP A 168 -1.29 11.61 -0.78
C ASP A 168 -1.93 12.99 -0.87
N PHE A 169 -1.09 14.01 -1.11
CA PHE A 169 -1.51 15.40 -1.20
C PHE A 169 -1.59 15.79 -2.68
N GLU A 170 -2.81 15.80 -3.22
CA GLU A 170 -3.05 16.22 -4.61
C GLU A 170 -3.48 17.69 -4.71
N TYR A 171 -3.38 18.25 -5.92
CA TYR A 171 -3.85 19.62 -6.25
C TYR A 171 -3.22 20.76 -5.43
N ILE A 172 -1.99 20.56 -4.94
CA ILE A 172 -1.23 21.58 -4.20
C ILE A 172 -0.99 22.82 -5.07
N LEU A 173 -1.20 24.01 -4.52
CA LEU A 173 -1.00 25.26 -5.26
C LEU A 173 0.47 25.40 -5.74
N PRO A 174 0.73 25.87 -6.97
CA PRO A 174 2.10 25.97 -7.50
C PRO A 174 3.08 26.76 -6.62
N GLY A 175 2.58 27.77 -5.87
CA GLY A 175 3.38 28.54 -4.92
C GLY A 175 3.88 27.76 -3.70
N ASP A 176 3.25 26.61 -3.40
CA ASP A 176 3.59 25.75 -2.27
C ASP A 176 4.53 24.59 -2.66
N ARG A 177 5.05 24.57 -3.90
CA ARG A 177 5.94 23.50 -4.42
C ARG A 177 7.11 23.19 -3.48
N GLU A 178 7.86 24.22 -3.07
CA GLU A 178 9.02 24.06 -2.19
C GLU A 178 8.59 23.72 -0.75
N ALA A 179 7.49 24.33 -0.28
CA ALA A 179 6.94 24.07 1.04
C ALA A 179 6.47 22.61 1.18
N PHE A 180 5.93 22.02 0.12
CA PHE A 180 5.54 20.61 0.10
C PHE A 180 6.74 19.67 0.27
N ALA A 181 7.80 19.85 -0.52
CA ALA A 181 9.01 19.04 -0.38
C ALA A 181 9.66 19.21 1.02
N ALA A 182 9.65 20.42 1.56
CA ALA A 182 10.14 20.69 2.92
C ALA A 182 9.29 20.00 4.00
N PHE A 183 7.96 20.02 3.84
CA PHE A 183 7.04 19.29 4.73
C PHE A 183 7.29 17.77 4.67
N VAL A 184 7.39 17.18 3.48
CA VAL A 184 7.69 15.75 3.31
C VAL A 184 9.03 15.40 3.97
N THR A 185 10.06 16.25 3.81
CA THR A 185 11.36 16.07 4.48
C THR A 185 11.20 16.05 6.01
N LYS A 186 10.46 17.02 6.57
CA LYS A 186 10.20 17.12 8.01
C LYS A 186 9.46 15.88 8.54
N VAL A 187 8.43 15.42 7.82
CA VAL A 187 7.69 14.20 8.17
C VAL A 187 8.63 12.99 8.14
N ARG A 188 9.38 12.80 7.05
CA ARG A 188 10.32 11.69 6.88
C ARG A 188 11.37 11.64 7.99
N GLU A 189 11.97 12.78 8.35
CA GLU A 189 12.96 12.83 9.45
C GLU A 189 12.36 12.42 10.79
N ARG A 190 11.16 12.93 11.11
CA ARG A 190 10.46 12.63 12.37
C ARG A 190 10.00 11.18 12.44
N LEU A 191 9.53 10.60 11.33
CA LEU A 191 9.03 9.23 11.27
C LEU A 191 10.17 8.20 11.20
N ASN A 192 11.22 8.44 10.41
CA ASN A 192 12.38 7.56 10.33
C ASN A 192 13.10 7.45 11.69
N ALA A 193 13.13 8.52 12.48
CA ALA A 193 13.71 8.49 13.83
C ALA A 193 13.00 7.50 14.77
N GLU A 194 11.74 7.19 14.50
CA GLU A 194 10.92 6.20 15.22
C GLU A 194 10.83 4.84 14.48
N GLY A 195 11.53 4.70 13.34
CA GLY A 195 11.58 3.46 12.55
C GLY A 195 10.46 3.29 11.53
N TYR A 196 9.69 4.34 11.23
CA TYR A 196 8.62 4.30 10.23
C TYR A 196 9.10 4.82 8.87
N ILE A 197 8.73 4.12 7.79
CA ILE A 197 8.97 4.62 6.43
C ILE A 197 7.94 5.68 6.04
N VAL A 198 8.34 6.57 5.13
CA VAL A 198 7.47 7.53 4.46
C VAL A 198 7.45 7.26 2.97
N ILE A 199 6.25 7.19 2.44
CA ILE A 199 5.92 7.06 1.03
C ILE A 199 5.22 8.35 0.62
N THR A 200 5.40 8.78 -0.63
CA THR A 200 4.68 9.95 -1.17
C THR A 200 4.08 9.59 -2.52
N ALA A 201 2.76 9.77 -2.64
CA ALA A 201 2.06 9.64 -3.90
C ALA A 201 2.35 10.84 -4.81
N LEU A 202 2.59 10.58 -6.09
CA LEU A 202 2.94 11.58 -7.08
C LEU A 202 2.05 11.43 -8.31
N ALA A 203 1.46 12.56 -8.71
CA ALA A 203 0.76 12.69 -9.98
C ALA A 203 1.67 12.31 -11.16
N PRO A 204 1.16 11.60 -12.18
CA PRO A 204 1.97 11.11 -13.28
C PRO A 204 2.47 12.25 -14.18
N LYS A 205 3.78 12.45 -14.22
CA LYS A 205 4.44 13.45 -15.08
C LYS A 205 5.27 12.79 -16.19
N THR A 206 5.27 13.44 -17.35
CA THR A 206 6.12 13.09 -18.50
C THR A 206 7.28 14.07 -18.69
N SER A 207 7.29 15.20 -17.98
CA SER A 207 8.39 16.17 -17.94
C SER A 207 8.42 16.95 -16.63
N GLY A 208 9.58 17.50 -16.27
CA GLY A 208 9.73 18.30 -15.04
C GLY A 208 8.93 19.61 -15.03
N ALA A 209 8.66 20.18 -16.21
CA ALA A 209 7.95 21.44 -16.42
C ALA A 209 6.48 21.25 -16.82
N GLN A 210 5.91 20.05 -16.65
CA GLN A 210 4.50 19.78 -16.96
C GLN A 210 3.59 20.71 -16.14
N PRO A 211 2.77 21.56 -16.79
CA PRO A 211 1.90 22.51 -16.12
C PRO A 211 0.60 21.83 -15.63
N GLY A 212 -0.14 22.52 -14.78
CA GLY A 212 -1.42 22.09 -14.23
C GLY A 212 -1.35 21.90 -12.72
N LEU A 213 -2.45 22.23 -12.06
CA LEU A 213 -2.60 22.23 -10.60
C LEU A 213 -2.26 20.86 -9.96
N LEU A 214 -2.52 19.77 -10.67
CA LEU A 214 -2.19 18.41 -10.21
C LEU A 214 -0.67 18.11 -10.26
N TYR A 215 0.10 18.80 -11.13
CA TYR A 215 1.46 18.39 -11.51
C TYR A 215 2.55 19.37 -11.07
N GLU A 216 2.27 20.68 -11.03
CA GLU A 216 3.31 21.71 -10.90
C GLU A 216 4.05 21.66 -9.57
N SER A 217 3.33 21.33 -8.50
CA SER A 217 3.84 21.25 -7.14
C SER A 217 4.51 19.92 -6.80
N HIS A 218 4.31 18.89 -7.64
CA HIS A 218 5.01 17.61 -7.53
C HIS A 218 6.40 17.69 -8.18
N ASP A 219 7.35 18.22 -7.41
CA ASP A 219 8.77 18.27 -7.74
C ASP A 219 9.43 16.90 -7.55
N TYR A 220 9.53 16.11 -8.61
CA TYR A 220 10.02 14.73 -8.55
C TYR A 220 11.42 14.60 -7.93
N PRO A 221 12.46 15.37 -8.34
CA PRO A 221 13.76 15.37 -7.67
C PRO A 221 13.67 15.69 -6.18
N ALA A 222 13.03 16.80 -5.81
CA ALA A 222 13.00 17.25 -4.42
C ALA A 222 12.21 16.28 -3.52
N ILE A 223 11.07 15.77 -3.99
CA ILE A 223 10.26 14.81 -3.24
C ILE A 223 10.97 13.45 -3.19
N GLY A 224 11.63 13.02 -4.26
CA GLY A 224 12.42 11.79 -4.29
C GLY A 224 13.56 11.79 -3.27
N GLU A 225 14.17 12.94 -3.00
CA GLU A 225 15.15 13.12 -1.91
C GLU A 225 14.49 13.19 -0.52
N ALA A 226 13.27 13.72 -0.45
CA ALA A 226 12.54 13.96 0.79
C ALA A 226 11.82 12.73 1.36
N THR A 227 11.59 11.67 0.57
CA THR A 227 10.80 10.48 0.94
C THR A 227 11.65 9.20 0.99
N ASN A 228 11.14 8.09 1.55
CA ASN A 228 11.81 6.79 1.44
C ASN A 228 11.44 6.11 0.10
N TYR A 229 10.18 6.22 -0.32
CA TYR A 229 9.69 5.72 -1.61
C TYR A 229 8.68 6.68 -2.25
N ALA A 230 8.62 6.71 -3.58
CA ALA A 230 7.59 7.43 -4.31
C ALA A 230 6.65 6.45 -5.01
N LEU A 231 5.34 6.72 -4.95
CA LEU A 231 4.32 5.97 -5.69
C LEU A 231 3.77 6.85 -6.82
N LEU A 232 4.00 6.44 -8.07
CA LEU A 232 3.51 7.18 -9.23
C LEU A 232 2.10 6.70 -9.58
N MET A 233 1.13 7.61 -9.65
CA MET A 233 -0.26 7.30 -9.99
C MET A 233 -0.44 7.10 -11.51
N THR A 234 0.18 6.05 -12.05
CA THR A 234 0.22 5.73 -13.48
C THR A 234 -1.01 4.94 -13.92
N TYR A 235 -2.19 5.52 -13.76
CA TYR A 235 -3.48 4.95 -14.14
C TYR A 235 -4.47 6.04 -14.59
N GLU A 236 -5.70 5.66 -14.97
CA GLU A 236 -6.78 6.58 -15.36
C GLU A 236 -6.48 7.50 -16.57
N TRP A 237 -5.77 7.00 -17.60
CA TRP A 237 -5.69 7.71 -18.90
C TRP A 237 -7.02 7.75 -19.65
N GLY A 238 -7.96 6.86 -19.32
CA GLY A 238 -9.32 6.87 -19.85
C GLY A 238 -10.32 6.85 -18.71
N TYR A 239 -11.02 7.97 -18.51
CA TYR A 239 -12.08 8.16 -17.53
C TYR A 239 -13.25 8.95 -18.17
N THR A 240 -14.46 8.82 -17.61
CA THR A 240 -15.70 9.46 -18.11
C THR A 240 -16.30 10.42 -17.11
#